data_AF-A0A662F9S8-F1
#
_entry.id   AF-A0A662F9S8-F1
#
_cell.length_a   1.000
_cell.length_b   1.000
_cell.length_c   1.000
_cell.angle_alpha   90.00
_cell.angle_beta   90.00
_cell.angle_gamma   90.00
#
_symmetry.space_group_name_H-M   'P 1'
#
loop_
_entity.id
_entity.type
_entity.pdbx_description
1 polymer ?
#
loop_
_entity_poly.entity_id
_entity_poly.type
_entity_poly.pdbx_seq_one_letter_code
_entity_poly.pdbx_strand_id
1 'polypeptide(L)'
;MKWKVTISGPLEKEPILREFARELEKYFDVEVDVNVYYKMIIVRLNGLKIIARPHIMINSADQLRALFWPFFKRYKHTIRQRIREKRRF
;
A
#
# COMPACT_ATOMS: atom_id res chain seq x y z
N MET A 1 -17.75 -4.56 -2.06
CA MET A 1 -16.62 -4.42 -1.12
C MET A 1 -15.60 -3.42 -1.66
N LYS A 2 -15.40 -2.29 -0.97
CA LYS A 2 -14.29 -1.35 -1.24
C LYS A 2 -12.98 -2.00 -0.79
N TRP A 3 -11.92 -1.89 -1.59
CA TRP A 3 -10.62 -2.47 -1.27
C TRP A 3 -9.83 -1.46 -0.45
N LYS A 4 -9.52 -1.81 0.80
CA LYS A 4 -8.80 -0.96 1.76
C LYS A 4 -7.35 -1.43 1.88
N VAL A 5 -6.41 -0.52 1.69
CA VAL A 5 -4.99 -0.75 1.91
C VAL A 5 -4.57 -0.05 3.19
N THR A 6 -3.99 -0.78 4.14
CA THR A 6 -3.40 -0.20 5.34
C THR A 6 -1.89 -0.33 5.26
N ILE A 7 -1.16 0.78 5.32
CA ILE A 7 0.30 0.85 5.28
C ILE A 7 0.77 1.26 6.68
N SER A 8 1.40 0.33 7.40
CA SER A 8 1.94 0.57 8.73
C SER A 8 3.47 0.58 8.71
N GLY A 9 4.11 1.48 9.45
CA GLY A 9 5.57 1.46 9.62
C GLY A 9 6.11 2.51 10.59
N PRO A 10 7.45 2.58 10.78
CA PRO A 10 8.05 3.50 11.73
C PRO A 10 7.97 4.97 11.30
N LEU A 11 8.03 5.88 12.28
CA LEU A 11 8.03 7.35 12.07
C LEU A 11 9.09 7.81 11.07
N GLU A 12 10.31 7.31 11.18
CA GLU A 12 11.42 7.61 10.25
C GLU A 12 11.14 7.27 8.78
N LYS A 13 10.20 6.36 8.51
CA LYS A 13 9.81 5.96 7.15
C LYS A 13 8.53 6.64 6.67
N GLU A 14 7.91 7.50 7.49
CA GLU A 14 6.66 8.19 7.14
C GLU A 14 6.69 8.84 5.74
N PRO A 15 7.75 9.55 5.30
CA PRO A 15 7.79 10.13 3.96
C PRO A 15 7.60 9.09 2.84
N ILE A 16 8.30 7.95 2.96
CA ILE A 16 8.22 6.83 2.00
C ILE A 16 6.84 6.18 2.02
N LEU A 17 6.27 5.99 3.21
CA LEU A 17 4.93 5.39 3.37
C LEU A 17 3.85 6.29 2.75
N ARG A 18 3.93 7.61 2.97
CA ARG A 18 3.00 8.59 2.42
C ARG A 18 3.12 8.72 0.90
N GLU A 19 4.35 8.70 0.36
CA GLU A 19 4.57 8.70 -1.08
C GLU A 19 3.92 7.47 -1.73
N PHE A 20 4.17 6.28 -1.18
CA PHE A 20 3.56 5.05 -1.65
C PHE A 20 2.02 5.07 -1.51
N ALA A 21 1.50 5.62 -0.42
CA ALA A 21 0.06 5.75 -0.19
C ALA A 21 -0.63 6.63 -1.25
N ARG A 22 -0.06 7.80 -1.58
CA ARG A 22 -0.58 8.71 -2.62
C ARG A 22 -0.73 8.02 -3.97
N GLU A 23 0.21 7.14 -4.32
CA GLU A 23 0.10 6.38 -5.57
C GLU A 23 -1.06 5.38 -5.55
N LEU A 24 -1.32 4.76 -4.39
CA LEU A 24 -2.37 3.78 -4.21
C LEU A 24 -3.77 4.40 -4.08
N GLU A 25 -3.91 5.63 -3.59
CA GLU A 25 -5.20 6.35 -3.43
C GLU A 25 -6.00 6.46 -4.74
N LYS A 26 -5.30 6.51 -5.88
CA LYS A 26 -5.89 6.48 -7.22
C LYS A 26 -6.67 5.19 -7.49
N TYR A 27 -6.33 4.11 -6.81
CA TYR A 27 -6.81 2.75 -7.06
C TYR A 27 -7.61 2.17 -5.90
N PHE A 28 -7.25 2.53 -4.67
CA PHE A 28 -7.75 1.93 -3.43
C PHE A 28 -8.21 3.00 -2.44
N ASP A 29 -8.89 2.55 -1.40
CA ASP A 29 -9.04 3.34 -0.18
C ASP A 29 -7.79 3.06 0.68
N VAL A 30 -7.07 4.09 1.12
CA VAL A 30 -5.74 3.93 1.74
C VAL A 30 -5.71 4.55 3.12
N GLU A 31 -5.16 3.83 4.08
CA GLU A 31 -4.92 4.28 5.44
C GLU A 31 -3.43 4.12 5.76
N VAL A 32 -2.79 5.17 6.27
CA VAL A 32 -1.38 5.15 6.68
C VAL A 32 -1.31 5.25 8.19
N ASP A 33 -0.61 4.30 8.80
CA ASP A 33 -0.48 4.15 10.24
C ASP A 33 1.02 4.22 10.64
N VAL A 34 1.39 5.34 11.25
CA VAL A 34 2.79 5.63 11.62
C VAL A 34 3.00 5.30 13.09
N ASN A 35 3.96 4.42 13.38
CA ASN A 35 4.20 3.88 14.72
C ASN A 35 5.59 4.25 15.23
N VAL A 36 5.71 4.80 16.44
CA VAL A 36 6.98 5.35 16.97
C VAL A 36 8.04 4.28 17.29
N TYR A 37 7.65 3.00 17.45
CA TYR A 37 8.55 1.92 17.91
C TYR A 37 8.64 0.70 16.98
N TYR A 38 8.00 0.72 15.81
CA TYR A 38 7.82 -0.49 15.01
C TYR A 38 8.90 -0.65 13.93
N LYS A 39 9.79 -1.64 14.09
CA LYS A 39 10.91 -1.92 13.16
C LYS A 39 10.50 -2.62 11.84
N MET A 40 9.22 -2.58 11.48
CA MET A 40 8.69 -3.31 10.32
C MET A 40 7.79 -2.40 9.51
N ILE A 41 7.85 -2.54 8.18
CA ILE A 41 6.84 -2.00 7.28
C ILE A 41 5.89 -3.14 6.92
N ILE A 42 4.59 -2.91 7.15
CA ILE A 42 3.52 -3.87 6.89
C ILE A 42 2.50 -3.22 5.96
N VAL A 43 2.20 -3.87 4.84
CA VAL A 43 1.11 -3.46 3.94
C VAL A 43 0.04 -4.53 3.96
N ARG A 44 -1.17 -4.14 4.34
CA ARG A 44 -2.36 -5.00 4.37
C ARG A 44 -3.35 -4.57 3.30
N LEU A 45 -4.05 -5.54 2.72
CA LEU A 45 -5.14 -5.33 1.79
C LEU A 45 -6.37 -6.06 2.31
N ASN A 46 -7.44 -5.34 2.64
CA ASN A 46 -8.63 -5.88 3.30
C ASN A 46 -8.27 -6.74 4.52
N GLY A 47 -7.27 -6.32 5.30
CA GLY A 47 -6.75 -7.06 6.45
C GLY A 47 -5.71 -8.15 6.13
N LEU A 48 -5.60 -8.60 4.87
CA LEU A 48 -4.61 -9.59 4.46
C LEU A 48 -3.22 -8.95 4.33
N LYS A 49 -2.23 -9.51 5.01
CA LYS A 49 -0.84 -9.05 4.98
C LYS A 49 -0.19 -9.41 3.63
N ILE A 50 0.10 -8.41 2.80
CA ILE A 50 0.73 -8.56 1.49
C ILE A 50 2.25 -8.31 1.59
N ILE A 51 2.65 -7.34 2.40
CA ILE A 51 4.05 -7.02 2.65
C ILE A 51 4.28 -7.04 4.16
N ALA A 52 5.36 -7.68 4.57
CA ALA A 52 5.92 -7.56 5.92
C ALA A 52 7.43 -7.73 5.83
N ARG A 53 8.15 -6.61 5.95
CA ARG A 53 9.62 -6.57 5.85
C ARG A 53 10.19 -5.61 6.90
N PRO A 54 11.41 -5.87 7.38
CA PRO A 54 12.14 -4.91 8.21
C PRO A 54 12.26 -3.56 7.50
N HIS A 55 12.07 -2.46 8.23
CA HIS A 55 12.14 -1.12 7.65
C HIS A 55 13.52 -0.80 7.03
N ILE A 56 14.59 -1.42 7.52
CA ILE A 56 15.95 -1.31 6.98
C ILE A 56 16.09 -1.86 5.54
N MET A 57 15.20 -2.77 5.14
CA MET A 57 15.21 -3.35 3.79
C MET A 57 14.44 -2.49 2.78
N ILE A 58 13.72 -1.47 3.26
CA ILE A 58 12.87 -0.60 2.45
C ILE A 58 13.38 0.83 2.58
N ASN A 59 14.03 1.30 1.54
CA ASN A 59 14.65 2.62 1.48
C ASN A 59 13.94 3.58 0.52
N SER A 60 12.98 3.09 -0.28
CA SER A 60 12.21 3.92 -1.19
C SER A 60 10.78 3.39 -1.41
N ALA A 61 9.90 4.27 -1.88
CA ALA A 61 8.54 3.90 -2.27
C ALA A 61 8.53 2.91 -3.45
N ASP A 62 9.54 2.96 -4.33
CA ASP A 62 9.68 2.03 -5.45
C ASP A 62 9.91 0.58 -5.02
N GLN A 63 10.58 0.35 -3.89
CA GLN A 63 10.71 -1.00 -3.35
C GLN A 63 9.36 -1.54 -2.84
N LEU A 64 8.56 -0.69 -2.21
CA LEU A 64 7.18 -1.05 -1.83
C LEU A 64 6.31 -1.31 -3.07
N ARG A 65 6.44 -0.48 -4.11
CA ARG A 65 5.79 -0.64 -5.41
C ARG A 65 6.14 -2.00 -6.02
N ALA A 66 7.43 -2.34 -6.10
CA ALA A 66 7.90 -3.59 -6.67
C ALA A 66 7.41 -4.82 -5.89
N LEU A 67 7.26 -4.72 -4.57
CA LEU A 67 6.71 -5.78 -3.74
C LEU A 67 5.18 -5.89 -3.84
N PHE A 68 4.47 -4.77 -3.97
CA PHE A 68 3.01 -4.73 -3.93
C PHE A 68 2.35 -5.10 -5.26
N TRP A 69 2.82 -4.53 -6.37
CA TRP A 69 2.15 -4.68 -7.66
C TRP A 69 2.14 -6.09 -8.26
N PRO A 70 3.15 -6.96 -8.06
CA PRO A 70 3.08 -8.34 -8.53
C PRO A 70 1.89 -9.11 -7.96
N PHE A 71 1.55 -8.93 -6.69
CA PHE A 71 0.34 -9.51 -6.09
C PHE A 71 -0.93 -9.07 -6.81
N PHE A 72 -0.92 -7.84 -7.34
CA PHE A 72 -2.05 -7.25 -8.06
C PHE A 72 -2.02 -7.41 -9.57
N LYS A 73 -0.88 -7.71 -10.21
CA LYS A 73 -0.80 -7.97 -11.66
C LYS A 73 -1.72 -9.13 -12.06
N ARG A 74 -1.89 -10.13 -11.18
CA ARG A 74 -2.84 -11.22 -11.35
C ARG A 74 -4.31 -10.76 -11.37
N TYR A 75 -4.62 -9.62 -10.74
CA TYR A 75 -5.96 -9.04 -10.62
C TYR A 75 -6.14 -7.74 -11.45
N LYS A 76 -5.24 -7.47 -12.39
CA LYS A 76 -5.18 -6.21 -13.18
C LYS A 76 -6.51 -5.85 -13.86
N HIS A 77 -7.27 -6.84 -14.33
CA HIS A 77 -8.57 -6.63 -14.97
C HIS A 77 -9.62 -6.12 -13.97
N THR A 78 -9.69 -6.73 -12.79
CA THR A 78 -10.62 -6.35 -11.72
C THR A 78 -10.33 -4.96 -11.17
N ILE A 79 -9.05 -4.59 -11.01
CA ILE A 79 -8.65 -3.24 -10.60
C ILE A 79 -9.08 -2.21 -11.66
N ARG A 80 -8.80 -2.48 -12.95
CA ARG A 80 -9.17 -1.58 -14.06
C ARG A 80 -10.68 -1.34 -14.15
N GLN A 81 -11.49 -2.37 -13.95
CA GLN A 81 -12.94 -2.24 -13.92
C GLN A 81 -13.39 -1.33 -12.76
N ARG A 82 -12.84 -1.52 -11.55
CA ARG A 82 -13.21 -0.69 -10.39
C ARG A 82 -12.75 0.75 -10.45
N ILE A 83 -11.58 1.05 -11.04
CA ILE A 83 -11.18 2.45 -11.26
C ILE A 83 -12.21 3.18 -12.14
N ARG A 84 -12.76 2.48 -13.15
CA ARG A 84 -13.81 3.05 -14.01
C ARG A 84 -15.10 3.30 -13.24
N GLU A 85 -15.45 2.44 -12.30
CA GLU A 85 -16.60 2.65 -11.40
C GLU A 85 -16.39 3.86 -10.48
N LYS A 86 -15.18 4.02 -9.91
CA LYS A 86 -14.82 5.16 -9.02
C LYS A 86 -14.79 6.51 -9.75
N ARG A 87 -14.60 6.53 -11.07
CA ARG A 87 -14.64 7.77 -11.91
C ARG A 87 -16.04 8.13 -12.41
N ARG A 88 -17.02 7.22 -12.28
CA ARG A 88 -18.41 7.45 -12.71
C ARG A 88 -19.30 8.04 -11.60
N PHE A 89 -18.74 8.24 -10.40
CA PHE A 89 -19.37 8.92 -9.27
C PHE A 89 -18.56 10.16 -8.90
#